data_AF-A0A183UKG4-F1
#
_entry.id   AF-A0A183UKG4-F1
#
_cell.length_a   1.000
_cell.length_b   1.000
_cell.length_c   1.000
_cell.angle_alpha   90.00
_cell.angle_beta   90.00
_cell.angle_gamma   90.00
#
_symmetry.space_group_name_H-M   'P 1'
#
loop_
_entity.id
_entity.type
_entity.pdbx_description
1 polymer ?
#
loop_
_entity_poly.entity_id
_entity_poly.type
_entity_poly.pdbx_seq_one_letter_code
_entity_poly.pdbx_strand_id
1 'polypeptide(L)'
;MCCFSADFLLFDNVLSLMTVLFTGVHFLFYCRALKFIGPFVLMIYTILSRDLSRFFLIYAIFLIGFSQGFYVIFLSCTRAKAEAEGKPISDVTNILDNPAESIMRMFIMTIGEFMVFYRELNGCMETLMRNIGKFLFIVFELFVSIMQFNLLIAMMTRTYEEISSTQKEWKRQWAQVILMLELSLKPKDRLIALLKYSRPIGTDKRKRAFVVARKITTESLSQTEKELREQQERDLREEKRTLLKRRLKDMAHLANNKDLMTCRIRPLTSYLNAPSTADGKKID
;
A
#
# COMPACT_ATOMS: atom_id res chain seq x y z
N MET A 1 17.29 52.05 -2.96
CA MET A 1 16.33 51.01 -3.44
C MET A 1 17.14 50.03 -4.26
N CYS A 2 17.47 48.88 -3.67
CA CYS A 2 18.34 47.90 -4.32
C CYS A 2 17.61 47.24 -5.49
N CYS A 3 18.20 47.31 -6.69
CA CYS A 3 17.80 46.49 -7.83
C CYS A 3 17.96 45.02 -7.44
N PHE A 4 16.86 44.35 -7.13
CA PHE A 4 16.81 42.90 -7.20
C PHE A 4 17.10 42.52 -8.65
N SER A 5 18.21 41.82 -8.89
CA SER A 5 18.61 41.41 -10.23
C SER A 5 17.53 40.51 -10.84
N ALA A 6 17.32 40.64 -12.16
CA ALA A 6 16.35 39.81 -12.89
C ALA A 6 16.63 38.29 -12.69
N ASP A 7 17.89 37.92 -12.55
CA ASP A 7 18.33 36.55 -12.28
C ASP A 7 17.84 36.04 -10.92
N PHE A 8 17.83 36.88 -9.89
CA PHE A 8 17.29 36.50 -8.59
C PHE A 8 15.78 36.30 -8.67
N LEU A 9 15.07 37.19 -9.37
CA LEU A 9 13.61 37.06 -9.54
C LEU A 9 13.26 35.78 -10.30
N LEU A 10 14.05 35.41 -11.32
CA LEU A 10 13.88 34.15 -12.04
C LEU A 10 14.13 32.96 -11.13
N PHE A 11 15.20 32.99 -10.32
CA PHE A 11 15.50 31.94 -9.36
C PHE A 11 14.40 31.77 -8.31
N ASP A 12 13.88 32.86 -7.75
CA ASP A 12 12.79 32.85 -6.78
C ASP A 12 11.50 32.27 -7.37
N ASN A 13 11.16 32.65 -8.61
CA ASN A 13 10.03 32.07 -9.32
C ASN A 13 10.20 30.57 -9.56
N VAL A 14 11.38 30.11 -10.00
CA VAL A 14 11.66 28.67 -10.19
C VAL A 14 11.58 27.92 -8.85
N LEU A 15 12.15 28.47 -7.78
CA LEU A 15 12.10 27.87 -6.45
C LEU A 15 10.66 27.80 -5.93
N SER A 16 9.87 28.85 -6.14
CA SER A 16 8.46 28.91 -5.77
C SER A 16 7.65 27.85 -6.51
N LEU A 17 7.84 27.72 -7.83
CA LEU A 17 7.19 26.68 -8.64
C LEU A 17 7.57 25.27 -8.17
N MET A 18 8.85 25.02 -7.90
CA MET A 18 9.29 23.74 -7.34
C MET A 18 8.66 23.46 -5.98
N THR A 19 8.60 24.47 -5.10
CA THR A 19 7.99 24.36 -3.78
C THR A 19 6.52 23.98 -3.86
N VAL A 20 5.76 24.61 -4.77
CA VAL A 20 4.34 24.28 -4.98
C VAL A 20 4.17 22.83 -5.46
N LEU A 21 5.00 22.37 -6.40
CA LEU A 21 4.98 20.98 -6.89
C LEU A 21 5.31 19.98 -5.78
N PHE A 22 6.39 20.21 -5.03
CA PHE A 22 6.78 19.35 -3.91
C PHE A 22 5.76 19.36 -2.77
N THR A 23 5.09 20.48 -2.52
CA THR A 23 4.02 20.58 -1.52
C THR A 23 2.84 19.68 -1.90
N GLY A 24 2.49 19.58 -3.18
CA GLY A 24 1.47 18.63 -3.66
C GLY A 24 1.84 17.17 -3.38
N VAL A 25 3.10 16.78 -3.60
CA VAL A 25 3.60 15.44 -3.25
C VAL A 25 3.61 15.23 -1.73
N HIS A 26 4.01 16.24 -0.96
CA HIS A 26 3.99 16.19 0.50
C HIS A 26 2.56 16.14 1.06
N PHE A 27 1.57 16.68 0.35
CA PHE A 27 0.17 16.56 0.74
C PHE A 27 -0.29 15.10 0.77
N LEU A 28 0.19 14.27 -0.16
CA LEU A 28 -0.09 12.83 -0.16
C LEU A 28 0.39 12.16 1.14
N PHE A 29 1.49 12.61 1.74
CA PHE A 29 1.95 12.09 3.04
C PHE A 29 0.91 12.32 4.15
N TYR A 30 0.19 13.44 4.13
CA TYR A 30 -0.89 13.71 5.09
C TYR A 30 -2.16 12.89 4.80
N CYS A 31 -2.45 12.60 3.52
CA CYS A 31 -3.53 11.69 3.13
C CYS A 31 -3.36 10.26 3.69
N ARG A 32 -2.14 9.88 4.11
CA ARG A 32 -1.87 8.64 4.85
C ARG A 32 -2.72 8.48 6.11
N ALA A 33 -3.13 9.58 6.76
CA ALA A 33 -3.94 9.57 7.97
C ALA A 33 -5.41 9.16 7.73
N LEU A 34 -5.87 9.16 6.47
CA LEU A 34 -7.23 8.79 6.11
C LEU A 34 -7.35 7.27 6.04
N LYS A 35 -8.27 6.70 6.84
CA LYS A 35 -8.48 5.24 6.93
C LYS A 35 -8.77 4.55 5.59
N PHE A 36 -9.39 5.26 4.65
CA PHE A 36 -9.73 4.73 3.32
C PHE A 36 -8.57 4.86 2.31
N ILE A 37 -7.81 5.95 2.37
CA ILE A 37 -6.81 6.34 1.35
C ILE A 37 -5.37 5.97 1.77
N GLY A 38 -5.11 5.82 3.07
CA GLY A 38 -3.77 5.64 3.60
C GLY A 38 -3.01 4.42 3.07
N PRO A 39 -3.61 3.21 3.01
CA PRO A 39 -2.95 2.04 2.44
C PRO A 39 -2.58 2.23 0.97
N PHE A 40 -3.49 2.85 0.19
CA PHE A 40 -3.26 3.14 -1.23
C PHE A 40 -2.10 4.12 -1.44
N VAL A 41 -2.06 5.21 -0.67
CA VAL A 41 -0.97 6.19 -0.73
C VAL A 41 0.37 5.56 -0.39
N LEU A 42 0.40 4.68 0.61
CA LEU A 42 1.63 4.02 1.01
C LEU A 42 2.12 3.03 -0.04
N MET A 43 1.22 2.29 -0.69
CA MET A 43 1.56 1.46 -1.83
C MET A 43 2.23 2.29 -2.94
N ILE A 44 1.62 3.41 -3.32
CA ILE A 44 2.19 4.36 -4.29
C ILE A 44 3.57 4.85 -3.83
N TYR A 45 3.73 5.20 -2.56
CA TYR A 45 5.02 5.68 -2.05
C TYR A 45 6.11 4.61 -2.14
N THR A 46 5.81 3.36 -1.82
CA THR A 46 6.75 2.24 -1.99
C THR A 46 7.09 1.97 -3.45
N ILE A 47 6.10 1.98 -4.35
CA ILE A 47 6.31 1.84 -5.81
C ILE A 47 7.22 2.99 -6.32
N LEU A 48 6.94 4.22 -5.90
CA LEU A 48 7.69 5.41 -6.34
C LEU A 48 9.13 5.44 -5.80
N SER A 49 9.32 5.15 -4.51
CA SER A 49 10.62 5.32 -3.87
C SER A 49 11.59 4.17 -4.17
N ARG A 50 11.15 2.92 -4.01
CA ARG A 50 12.04 1.75 -4.05
C ARG A 50 12.21 1.16 -5.44
N ASP A 51 11.15 1.30 -6.21
CA ASP A 51 10.83 0.45 -7.32
C ASP A 51 11.10 1.27 -8.60
N LEU A 52 10.43 2.41 -8.79
CA LEU A 52 10.69 3.34 -9.89
C LEU A 52 12.12 3.91 -9.93
N SER A 53 12.78 4.15 -8.79
CA SER A 53 14.11 4.79 -8.75
C SER A 53 15.23 3.95 -9.39
N ARG A 54 15.25 2.64 -9.14
CA ARG A 54 16.25 1.71 -9.70
C ARG A 54 16.12 1.60 -11.20
N PHE A 55 14.88 1.65 -11.69
CA PHE A 55 14.59 1.53 -13.09
C PHE A 55 14.77 2.83 -13.85
N PHE A 56 14.44 3.96 -13.23
CA PHE A 56 14.79 5.27 -13.74
C PHE A 56 16.30 5.43 -13.93
N LEU A 57 17.13 4.85 -13.05
CA LEU A 57 18.58 4.85 -13.22
C LEU A 57 19.01 4.09 -14.48
N ILE A 58 18.51 2.87 -14.70
CA ILE A 58 18.84 2.08 -15.90
C ILE A 58 18.33 2.79 -17.17
N TYR A 59 17.13 3.35 -17.10
CA TYR A 59 16.56 4.19 -18.16
C TYR A 59 17.46 5.37 -18.51
N ALA A 60 17.92 6.12 -17.51
CA ALA A 60 18.77 7.28 -17.70
C ALA A 60 20.09 6.93 -18.38
N ILE A 61 20.69 5.77 -18.05
CA ILE A 61 21.92 5.30 -18.73
C ILE A 61 21.69 5.11 -20.23
N PHE A 62 20.61 4.41 -20.61
CA PHE A 62 20.29 4.22 -22.03
C PHE A 62 19.93 5.54 -22.71
N LEU A 63 19.11 6.38 -22.07
CA LEU A 63 18.68 7.66 -22.63
C LEU A 63 19.88 8.57 -22.91
N ILE A 64 20.83 8.69 -21.97
CA ILE A 64 22.04 9.49 -22.17
C ILE A 64 22.89 8.91 -23.31
N GLY A 65 23.07 7.58 -23.34
CA GLY A 65 23.86 6.91 -24.39
C GLY A 65 23.31 7.13 -25.80
N PHE A 66 22.01 6.89 -26.00
CA PHE A 66 21.35 7.11 -27.29
C PHE A 66 21.24 8.60 -27.63
N SER A 67 21.04 9.47 -26.64
CA SER A 67 21.02 10.93 -26.84
C SER A 67 22.31 11.44 -27.49
N GLN A 68 23.48 10.97 -27.04
CA GLN A 68 24.76 11.36 -27.67
C GLN A 68 24.89 10.82 -29.10
N GLY A 69 24.40 9.60 -29.36
CA GLY A 69 24.35 9.05 -30.71
C GLY A 69 23.51 9.90 -31.67
N PHE A 70 22.33 10.32 -31.24
CA PHE A 70 21.48 11.21 -32.03
C PHE A 70 22.06 12.62 -32.17
N TYR A 71 22.70 13.16 -31.13
CA TYR A 71 23.39 14.46 -31.21
C TYR A 71 24.38 14.51 -32.38
N VAL A 72 25.21 13.47 -32.54
CA VAL A 72 26.18 13.37 -33.65
C VAL A 72 25.49 13.27 -35.02
N ILE A 73 24.40 12.52 -35.12
CA ILE A 73 23.63 12.38 -36.37
C ILE A 73 23.01 13.73 -36.77
N PHE A 74 22.37 14.42 -35.84
CA PHE A 74 21.75 15.73 -36.10
C PHE A 74 22.79 16.80 -36.41
N LEU A 75 23.95 16.80 -35.74
CA LEU A 75 25.06 17.68 -36.08
C LEU A 75 25.52 17.47 -37.53
N SER A 76 25.60 16.22 -37.97
CA SER A 76 25.98 15.87 -39.35
C SER A 76 24.93 16.33 -40.36
N CYS A 77 23.64 16.19 -40.03
CA CYS A 77 22.55 16.69 -40.85
C CYS A 77 22.51 18.23 -40.91
N THR A 78 22.80 18.92 -39.82
CA THR A 78 22.90 20.39 -39.77
C THR A 78 24.04 20.88 -40.66
N ARG A 79 25.20 20.21 -40.63
CA ARG A 79 26.33 20.53 -41.52
C ARG A 79 25.97 20.39 -43.00
N ALA A 80 25.29 19.31 -43.38
CA ALA A 80 24.84 19.10 -44.75
C ALA A 80 23.79 20.14 -45.20
N LYS A 81 22.87 20.52 -44.31
CA LYS A 81 21.91 21.61 -44.58
C LYS A 81 22.60 22.96 -44.75
N ALA A 82 23.60 23.26 -43.91
CA ALA A 82 24.38 24.49 -44.00
C ALA A 82 25.13 24.62 -45.33
N GLU A 83 25.73 23.51 -45.78
CA GLU A 83 26.42 23.45 -47.08
C GLU A 83 25.45 23.64 -48.26
N ALA A 84 24.27 23.03 -48.21
CA ALA A 84 23.26 23.16 -49.26
C ALA A 84 22.63 24.57 -49.34
N GLU A 85 22.46 25.25 -48.20
CA GLU A 85 21.89 26.61 -48.15
C GLU A 85 22.95 27.72 -48.26
N GLY A 86 24.24 27.38 -48.23
CA GLY A 86 25.34 28.36 -48.26
C GLY A 86 25.39 29.27 -47.04
N LYS A 87 24.79 28.85 -45.91
CA LYS A 87 24.72 29.62 -44.66
C LYS A 87 25.75 29.12 -43.64
N PRO A 88 26.23 29.98 -42.72
CA PRO A 88 27.04 29.52 -41.61
C PRO A 88 26.24 28.55 -40.74
N ILE A 89 26.93 27.58 -40.14
CA ILE A 89 26.34 26.49 -39.34
C ILE A 89 25.48 27.04 -38.18
N SER A 90 25.82 28.21 -37.64
CA SER A 90 25.10 28.90 -36.57
C SER A 90 23.69 29.38 -36.95
N ASP A 91 23.44 29.62 -38.24
CA ASP A 91 22.16 30.16 -38.73
C ASP A 91 21.17 29.06 -39.13
N VAL A 92 21.62 27.80 -39.13
CA VAL A 92 20.78 26.64 -39.42
C VAL A 92 20.15 26.16 -38.13
N THR A 93 18.81 26.10 -38.12
CA THR A 93 18.05 25.65 -36.96
C THR A 93 18.36 24.20 -36.63
N ASN A 94 19.05 23.98 -35.50
CA ASN A 94 19.37 22.66 -34.99
C ASN A 94 18.46 22.30 -33.82
N ILE A 95 17.80 21.16 -33.92
CA ILE A 95 16.94 20.61 -32.86
C ILE A 95 17.79 19.91 -31.78
N LEU A 96 19.07 19.67 -32.01
CA LEU A 96 19.98 19.14 -30.99
C LEU A 96 21.24 19.99 -30.98
N ASP A 97 21.13 21.25 -30.55
CA ASP A 97 22.26 22.18 -30.56
C ASP A 97 23.22 21.94 -29.37
N ASN A 98 22.67 21.67 -28.19
CA ASN A 98 23.42 21.36 -26.98
C ASN A 98 23.25 19.88 -26.57
N PRO A 99 24.31 19.17 -26.11
CA PRO A 99 24.21 17.83 -25.54
C PRO A 99 23.17 17.71 -24.40
N ALA A 100 22.99 18.74 -23.57
CA ALA A 100 21.99 18.72 -22.50
C ALA A 100 20.55 18.85 -23.05
N GLU A 101 20.35 19.69 -24.07
CA GLU A 101 19.06 19.82 -24.75
C GLU A 101 18.69 18.53 -25.49
N SER A 102 19.70 17.82 -26.02
CA SER A 102 19.54 16.53 -26.68
C SER A 102 19.00 15.46 -25.74
N ILE A 103 19.37 15.49 -24.46
CA ILE A 103 18.84 14.57 -23.43
C ILE A 103 17.36 14.86 -23.19
N MET A 104 17.02 16.14 -23.00
CA MET A 104 15.63 16.56 -22.78
C MET A 104 14.74 16.22 -23.98
N ARG A 105 15.19 16.49 -25.20
CA ARG A 105 14.44 16.14 -26.42
C ARG A 105 14.29 14.63 -26.61
N MET A 106 15.29 13.84 -26.23
CA MET A 106 15.18 12.38 -26.24
C MET A 106 14.12 11.90 -25.23
N PHE A 107 14.08 12.50 -24.05
CA PHE A 107 13.03 12.19 -23.06
C PHE A 107 11.63 12.54 -23.58
N ILE A 108 11.45 13.72 -24.18
CA ILE A 108 10.17 14.15 -24.75
C ILE A 108 9.72 13.22 -25.90
N MET A 109 10.67 12.77 -26.73
CA MET A 109 10.40 11.78 -27.78
C MET A 109 9.80 10.49 -27.19
N THR A 110 10.41 9.92 -26.15
CA THR A 110 9.95 8.65 -25.54
C THR A 110 8.56 8.72 -24.90
N ILE A 111 8.06 9.93 -24.59
CA ILE A 111 6.72 10.11 -24.01
C ILE A 111 5.63 10.14 -25.08
N GLY A 112 5.97 10.48 -26.33
CA GLY A 112 5.01 10.45 -27.44
C GLY A 112 5.24 11.46 -28.56
N GLU A 113 6.21 12.37 -28.45
CA GLU A 113 6.50 13.35 -29.52
C GLU A 113 7.44 12.82 -30.62
N PHE A 114 7.50 11.50 -30.78
CA PHE A 114 8.37 10.83 -31.74
C PHE A 114 8.12 11.26 -33.21
N MET A 115 6.91 11.70 -33.54
CA MET A 115 6.55 12.15 -34.89
C MET A 115 7.29 13.44 -35.31
N VAL A 116 7.45 14.39 -34.39
CA VAL A 116 8.18 15.64 -34.64
C VAL A 116 9.65 15.33 -34.88
N PHE A 117 10.23 14.47 -34.05
CA PHE A 117 11.61 14.05 -34.19
C PHE A 117 11.86 13.30 -35.50
N TYR A 118 10.97 12.38 -35.87
CA TYR A 118 11.09 11.60 -37.11
C TYR A 118 11.03 12.47 -38.37
N ARG A 119 10.16 13.49 -38.39
CA ARG A 119 10.07 14.44 -39.52
C ARG A 119 11.39 15.15 -39.77
N GLU A 120 12.04 15.58 -38.70
CA GLU A 120 13.30 16.33 -38.75
C GLU A 120 14.46 15.44 -39.17
N LEU A 121 14.47 14.20 -38.69
CA LEU A 121 15.39 13.16 -39.13
C LEU A 121 15.23 12.83 -40.63
N ASN A 122 13.99 12.78 -41.12
CA ASN A 122 13.71 12.51 -42.54
C ASN A 122 14.09 13.69 -43.46
N GLY A 123 14.09 14.92 -42.93
CA GLY A 123 14.51 16.13 -43.64
C GLY A 123 16.02 16.28 -43.83
N CYS A 124 16.82 15.29 -43.40
CA CYS A 124 18.25 15.28 -43.64
C CYS A 124 18.56 14.97 -45.13
N MET A 125 19.40 15.81 -45.75
CA MET A 125 19.82 15.66 -47.15
C MET A 125 20.80 14.50 -47.33
N GLU A 126 21.66 14.24 -46.34
CA GLU A 126 22.59 13.12 -46.33
C GLU A 126 21.87 11.78 -46.20
N THR A 127 21.84 11.04 -47.30
CA THR A 127 21.08 9.78 -47.40
C THR A 127 21.59 8.71 -46.44
N LEU A 128 22.91 8.62 -46.23
CA LEU A 128 23.52 7.64 -45.32
C LEU A 128 23.19 7.93 -43.86
N MET A 129 23.40 9.17 -43.40
CA MET A 129 23.09 9.58 -42.03
C MET A 129 21.59 9.49 -41.73
N ARG A 130 20.74 9.83 -42.70
CA ARG A 130 19.29 9.66 -42.59
C ARG A 130 18.90 8.20 -42.37
N ASN A 131 19.48 7.27 -43.13
CA ASN A 131 19.14 5.85 -43.02
C ASN A 131 19.65 5.25 -41.71
N ILE A 132 20.88 5.58 -41.30
CA ILE A 132 21.46 5.17 -40.01
C ILE A 132 20.61 5.71 -38.86
N GLY A 133 20.19 6.98 -38.93
CA GLY A 133 19.32 7.59 -37.93
C GLY A 133 17.97 6.91 -37.83
N LYS A 134 17.33 6.57 -38.96
CA LYS A 134 16.05 5.83 -38.97
C LYS A 134 16.19 4.45 -38.33
N PHE A 135 17.28 3.75 -38.62
CA PHE A 135 17.57 2.46 -37.99
C PHE A 135 17.77 2.60 -36.47
N LEU A 136 18.59 3.57 -36.05
CA LEU A 136 18.85 3.84 -34.63
C LEU A 136 17.56 4.23 -33.89
N PHE A 137 16.68 5.00 -34.55
CA PHE A 137 15.37 5.40 -34.02
C PHE A 137 14.47 4.19 -33.74
N ILE A 138 14.37 3.25 -34.68
CA ILE A 138 13.55 2.03 -34.49
C ILE A 138 14.14 1.17 -33.36
N VAL A 139 15.46 0.99 -33.33
CA VAL A 139 16.13 0.22 -32.28
C VAL A 139 15.92 0.85 -30.90
N PHE A 140 16.12 2.17 -30.79
CA PHE A 140 15.90 2.92 -29.55
C PHE A 140 14.46 2.79 -29.05
N GLU A 141 13.48 3.02 -29.94
CA GLU A 141 12.06 2.96 -29.59
C GLU A 141 11.65 1.56 -29.10
N LEU A 142 12.17 0.52 -29.75
CA LEU A 142 11.93 -0.87 -29.36
C LEU A 142 12.57 -1.19 -27.99
N PHE A 143 13.82 -0.79 -27.76
CA PHE A 143 14.50 -1.00 -26.47
C PHE A 143 13.80 -0.28 -25.33
N VAL A 144 13.45 1.00 -25.52
CA VAL A 144 12.76 1.80 -24.50
C VAL A 144 11.36 1.25 -24.24
N SER A 145 10.60 0.88 -25.27
CA SER A 145 9.27 0.29 -25.11
C SER A 145 9.32 -1.02 -24.32
N ILE A 146 10.21 -1.95 -24.69
CA ILE A 146 10.37 -3.23 -23.97
C ILE A 146 10.74 -2.97 -22.52
N MET A 147 11.66 -2.03 -22.27
CA MET A 147 12.04 -1.67 -20.92
C MET A 147 10.82 -1.08 -20.17
N GLN A 148 10.11 -0.09 -20.69
CA GLN A 148 8.92 0.48 -20.05
C GLN A 148 7.84 -0.58 -19.72
N PHE A 149 7.57 -1.53 -20.61
CA PHE A 149 6.61 -2.62 -20.35
C PHE A 149 7.12 -3.63 -19.31
N ASN A 150 8.40 -4.03 -19.40
CA ASN A 150 9.02 -4.93 -18.42
C ASN A 150 9.00 -4.33 -17.01
N LEU A 151 9.07 -3.00 -16.91
CA LEU A 151 9.02 -2.26 -15.66
C LEU A 151 7.60 -2.11 -15.09
N LEU A 152 6.60 -1.88 -15.94
CA LEU A 152 5.19 -1.82 -15.53
C LEU A 152 4.71 -3.17 -14.97
N ILE A 153 5.08 -4.28 -15.60
CA ILE A 153 4.57 -5.61 -15.23
C ILE A 153 5.30 -6.17 -14.00
N ALA A 154 6.64 -6.13 -13.97
CA ALA A 154 7.41 -6.75 -12.88
C ALA A 154 7.17 -6.08 -11.51
N MET A 155 6.96 -4.76 -11.47
CA MET A 155 6.66 -4.05 -10.23
C MET A 155 5.20 -4.20 -9.81
N MET A 156 4.24 -4.01 -10.72
CA MET A 156 2.83 -4.12 -10.37
C MET A 156 2.47 -5.54 -9.89
N THR A 157 3.09 -6.59 -10.45
CA THR A 157 2.85 -7.97 -9.99
C THR A 157 3.46 -8.24 -8.61
N ARG A 158 4.73 -7.88 -8.36
CA ARG A 158 5.37 -8.11 -7.05
C ARG A 158 4.73 -7.30 -5.92
N THR A 159 4.40 -6.03 -6.21
CA THR A 159 3.69 -5.20 -5.23
C THR A 159 2.30 -5.76 -4.97
N TYR A 160 1.53 -6.16 -5.99
CA TYR A 160 0.21 -6.76 -5.78
C TYR A 160 0.25 -8.05 -4.94
N GLU A 161 1.20 -8.95 -5.20
CA GLU A 161 1.38 -10.19 -4.43
C GLU A 161 1.77 -9.90 -2.98
N GLU A 162 2.75 -9.01 -2.74
CA GLU A 162 3.15 -8.58 -1.41
C GLU A 162 1.99 -7.85 -0.70
N ILE A 163 1.22 -7.04 -1.42
CA ILE A 163 0.10 -6.28 -0.87
C ILE A 163 -1.07 -7.18 -0.46
N SER A 164 -1.36 -8.23 -1.22
CA SER A 164 -2.39 -9.21 -0.84
C SER A 164 -2.10 -9.86 0.53
N SER A 165 -0.81 -10.04 0.86
CA SER A 165 -0.36 -10.54 2.16
C SER A 165 -0.39 -9.48 3.29
N THR A 166 -0.36 -8.19 2.93
CA THR A 166 -0.26 -7.03 3.86
C THR A 166 -1.59 -6.47 4.39
N GLN A 167 -2.71 -7.21 4.31
CA GLN A 167 -3.96 -6.83 5.01
C GLN A 167 -3.78 -6.63 6.55
N LYS A 168 -2.62 -6.96 7.12
CA LYS A 168 -2.24 -6.65 8.51
C LYS A 168 -1.38 -5.37 8.65
N GLU A 169 -0.68 -4.94 7.61
CA GLU A 169 0.23 -3.78 7.63
C GLU A 169 -0.54 -2.46 7.77
N TRP A 170 -1.71 -2.35 7.14
CA TRP A 170 -2.56 -1.19 7.33
C TRP A 170 -3.01 -1.05 8.79
N LYS A 171 -3.25 -2.17 9.50
CA LYS A 171 -3.59 -2.14 10.94
C LYS A 171 -2.42 -1.66 11.78
N ARG A 172 -1.19 -2.07 11.43
CA ARG A 172 0.04 -1.61 12.08
C ARG A 172 0.19 -0.10 11.94
N GLN A 173 -0.02 0.42 10.74
CA GLN A 173 0.11 1.85 10.46
C GLN A 173 -1.02 2.68 11.09
N TRP A 174 -2.25 2.15 11.09
CA TRP A 174 -3.37 2.76 11.79
C TRP A 174 -3.10 2.87 13.30
N ALA A 175 -2.57 1.81 13.91
CA ALA A 175 -2.14 1.84 15.31
C ALA A 175 -1.02 2.86 15.56
N GLN A 176 -0.05 2.98 14.65
CA GLN A 176 1.03 3.97 14.76
C GLN A 176 0.52 5.41 14.69
N VAL A 177 -0.44 5.71 13.81
CA VAL A 177 -1.07 7.04 13.73
C VAL A 177 -1.85 7.36 15.00
N ILE A 178 -2.62 6.40 15.53
CA ILE A 178 -3.33 6.58 16.81
C ILE A 178 -2.34 6.88 17.93
N LEU A 179 -1.24 6.12 18.02
CA LEU A 179 -0.23 6.34 19.04
C LEU A 179 0.43 7.73 18.92
N MET A 180 0.75 8.17 17.69
CA MET A 180 1.28 9.53 17.46
C MET A 180 0.27 10.62 17.85
N LEU A 181 -1.02 10.43 17.54
CA LEU A 181 -2.08 11.35 17.95
C LEU A 181 -2.23 11.37 19.47
N GLU A 182 -2.24 10.22 20.14
CA GLU A 182 -2.26 10.15 21.60
C GLU A 182 -1.05 10.84 22.23
N LEU A 183 0.13 10.70 21.63
CA LEU A 183 1.37 11.36 22.04
C LEU A 183 1.30 12.88 21.88
N SER A 184 0.60 13.38 20.86
CA SER A 184 0.40 14.82 20.62
C SER A 184 -0.57 15.50 21.59
N LEU A 185 -1.43 14.73 22.29
CA LEU A 185 -2.36 15.26 23.29
C LEU A 185 -1.66 15.56 24.63
N LYS A 186 -2.17 16.57 25.35
CA LYS A 186 -1.69 16.91 26.70
C LYS A 186 -1.91 15.72 27.66
N PRO A 187 -1.03 15.51 28.66
CA PRO A 187 -1.11 14.36 29.57
C PRO A 187 -2.47 14.22 30.29
N LYS A 188 -3.13 15.35 30.59
CA LYS A 188 -4.45 15.37 31.26
C LYS A 188 -5.56 14.83 30.36
N ASP A 189 -5.58 15.24 29.10
CA ASP A 189 -6.62 14.83 28.14
C ASP A 189 -6.46 13.35 27.77
N ARG A 190 -5.21 12.86 27.68
CA ARG A 190 -4.91 11.44 27.49
C ARG A 190 -5.43 10.57 28.64
N LEU A 191 -5.27 11.04 29.88
CA LEU A 191 -5.80 10.34 31.05
C LEU A 191 -7.32 10.26 31.01
N ILE A 192 -8.01 11.35 30.67
CA ILE A 192 -9.48 11.36 30.55
C ILE A 192 -9.95 10.37 29.50
N ALA A 193 -9.30 10.31 28.34
CA ALA A 193 -9.61 9.34 27.29
C ALA A 193 -9.41 7.89 27.78
N LEU A 194 -8.31 7.59 28.46
CA LEU A 194 -8.05 6.26 29.03
C LEU A 194 -9.13 5.86 30.06
N LEU A 195 -9.54 6.79 30.92
CA LEU A 195 -10.58 6.54 31.92
C LEU A 195 -11.97 6.29 31.29
N LYS A 196 -12.24 6.86 30.10
CA LYS A 196 -13.49 6.69 29.37
C LYS A 196 -13.64 5.28 28.77
N TYR A 197 -12.56 4.71 28.26
CA TYR A 197 -12.58 3.39 27.61
C TYR A 197 -12.29 2.22 28.57
N SER A 198 -11.70 2.48 29.74
CA SER A 198 -11.33 1.45 30.72
C SER A 198 -12.31 1.36 31.90
N ARG A 199 -12.57 0.15 32.39
CA ARG A 199 -13.41 -0.12 33.58
C ARG A 199 -12.55 -0.71 34.70
N PRO A 200 -12.78 -0.34 35.98
CA PRO A 200 -12.05 -0.94 37.10
C PRO A 200 -12.40 -2.43 37.27
N ILE A 201 -11.43 -3.23 37.71
CA ILE A 201 -11.60 -4.66 37.97
C ILE A 201 -11.90 -4.88 39.46
N GLY A 202 -13.10 -5.38 39.77
CA GLY A 202 -13.53 -5.63 41.14
C GLY A 202 -13.58 -4.37 42.01
N THR A 203 -13.07 -4.46 43.24
CA THR A 203 -13.08 -3.38 44.24
C THR A 203 -11.85 -2.45 44.15
N ASP A 204 -10.76 -2.91 43.51
CA ASP A 204 -9.53 -2.14 43.37
C ASP A 204 -9.61 -1.21 42.14
N LYS A 205 -9.64 0.11 42.39
CA LYS A 205 -9.74 1.14 41.34
C LYS A 205 -8.46 1.30 40.53
N ARG A 206 -7.32 0.75 40.98
CA ARG A 206 -6.03 0.85 40.27
C ARG A 206 -5.95 -0.12 39.09
N LYS A 207 -6.55 -1.31 39.21
CA LYS A 207 -6.57 -2.30 38.14
C LYS A 207 -7.75 -2.01 37.22
N ARG A 208 -7.46 -1.77 35.94
CA ARG A 208 -8.48 -1.44 34.93
C ARG A 208 -8.36 -2.38 33.74
N ALA A 209 -9.50 -2.69 33.14
CA ALA A 209 -9.62 -3.58 32.00
C ALA A 209 -10.46 -2.94 30.89
N PHE A 210 -10.24 -3.40 29.66
CA PHE A 210 -11.08 -3.07 28.51
C PHE A 210 -12.13 -4.16 28.32
N VAL A 211 -13.40 -3.78 28.24
CA VAL A 211 -14.51 -4.73 28.11
C VAL A 211 -14.78 -4.96 26.63
N VAL A 212 -14.59 -6.19 26.16
CA VAL A 212 -14.86 -6.58 24.77
C VAL A 212 -16.04 -7.53 24.74
N ALA A 213 -17.17 -7.09 24.19
CA ALA A 213 -18.26 -7.98 23.84
C ALA A 213 -17.95 -8.64 22.50
N ARG A 214 -17.32 -9.82 22.50
CA ARG A 214 -17.04 -10.58 21.26
C ARG A 214 -18.32 -11.32 20.86
N LYS A 215 -18.99 -10.87 19.80
CA LYS A 215 -20.06 -11.65 19.14
C LYS A 215 -19.37 -12.67 18.22
N ILE A 216 -19.23 -13.90 18.69
CA ILE A 216 -18.46 -14.92 17.98
C ILE A 216 -19.36 -15.60 16.95
N THR A 217 -19.20 -15.24 15.68
CA THR A 217 -19.82 -15.95 14.55
C THR A 217 -18.87 -17.03 14.06
N THR A 218 -19.36 -18.24 13.79
CA THR A 218 -18.58 -19.44 13.39
C THR A 218 -17.68 -19.21 12.18
N GLU A 219 -17.99 -18.23 11.32
CA GLU A 219 -17.20 -17.86 10.15
C GLU A 219 -15.95 -17.02 10.44
N SER A 220 -15.89 -16.32 11.59
CA SER A 220 -14.80 -15.38 11.93
C SER A 220 -13.68 -15.96 12.79
N LEU A 221 -13.78 -17.24 13.18
CA LEU A 221 -12.75 -17.96 13.95
C LEU A 221 -11.65 -18.47 13.01
N SER A 222 -10.39 -18.37 13.44
CA SER A 222 -9.28 -19.05 12.72
C SER A 222 -9.47 -20.57 12.75
N GLN A 223 -8.89 -21.29 11.80
CA GLN A 223 -8.96 -22.77 11.76
C GLN A 223 -8.53 -23.40 13.10
N THR A 224 -7.46 -22.89 13.70
CA THR A 224 -6.99 -23.28 15.04
C THR A 224 -7.98 -22.99 16.17
N GLU A 225 -8.67 -21.85 16.16
CA GLU A 225 -9.70 -21.57 17.17
C GLU A 225 -10.95 -22.47 17.00
N LYS A 226 -11.25 -22.93 15.76
CA LYS A 226 -12.34 -23.89 15.49
C LYS A 226 -11.99 -25.28 16.01
N GLU A 227 -10.79 -25.77 15.69
CA GLU A 227 -10.30 -27.07 16.15
C GLU A 227 -10.28 -27.16 17.68
N LEU A 228 -9.77 -26.12 18.36
CA LEU A 228 -9.75 -26.07 19.83
C LEU A 228 -11.16 -26.14 20.43
N ARG A 229 -12.13 -25.49 19.80
CA ARG A 229 -13.54 -25.53 20.24
C ARG A 229 -14.18 -26.90 20.01
N GLU A 230 -13.93 -27.52 18.86
CA GLU A 230 -14.39 -28.88 18.59
C GLU A 230 -13.77 -29.89 19.55
N GLN A 231 -12.52 -29.67 19.95
CA GLN A 231 -11.84 -30.48 20.96
C GLN A 231 -12.47 -30.28 22.35
N GLN A 232 -12.66 -29.02 22.78
CA GLN A 232 -13.37 -28.72 24.02
C GLN A 232 -14.79 -29.30 24.06
N GLU A 233 -15.54 -29.25 22.96
CA GLU A 233 -16.87 -29.85 22.87
C GLU A 233 -16.84 -31.38 22.95
N ARG A 234 -15.84 -32.02 22.35
CA ARG A 234 -15.64 -33.48 22.44
C ARG A 234 -15.33 -33.89 23.87
N ASP A 235 -14.39 -33.21 24.52
CA ASP A 235 -14.01 -33.46 25.90
C ASP A 235 -15.21 -33.30 26.84
N LEU A 236 -16.01 -32.24 26.65
CA LEU A 236 -17.21 -32.00 27.45
C LEU A 236 -18.30 -33.07 27.22
N ARG A 237 -18.43 -33.59 25.98
CA ARG A 237 -19.36 -34.69 25.68
C ARG A 237 -18.90 -36.00 26.30
N GLU A 238 -17.59 -36.26 26.31
CA GLU A 238 -17.01 -37.44 26.96
C GLU A 238 -17.15 -37.38 28.48
N GLU A 239 -16.90 -36.22 29.09
CA GLU A 239 -17.12 -35.98 30.51
C GLU A 239 -18.59 -36.21 30.90
N LYS A 240 -19.54 -35.69 30.10
CA LYS A 240 -20.97 -35.97 30.31
C LYS A 240 -21.31 -37.45 30.18
N ARG A 241 -20.76 -38.16 29.20
CA ARG A 241 -20.98 -39.61 29.00
C ARG A 241 -20.41 -40.44 30.14
N THR A 242 -19.23 -40.10 30.62
CA THR A 242 -18.60 -40.80 31.76
C THR A 242 -19.36 -40.56 33.06
N LEU A 243 -19.81 -39.32 33.31
CA LEU A 243 -20.69 -39.00 34.43
C LEU A 243 -22.01 -39.77 34.37
N LEU A 244 -22.66 -39.83 33.20
CA LEU A 244 -23.89 -40.60 33.00
C LEU A 244 -23.69 -42.10 33.25
N LYS A 245 -22.60 -42.69 32.74
CA LYS A 245 -22.26 -44.10 33.00
C LYS A 245 -22.01 -44.37 34.48
N ARG A 246 -21.33 -43.46 35.19
CA ARG A 246 -21.14 -43.55 36.65
C ARG A 246 -22.49 -43.54 37.36
N ARG A 247 -23.38 -42.58 37.03
CA ARG A 247 -24.73 -42.49 37.61
C ARG A 247 -25.58 -43.74 37.34
N LEU A 248 -25.53 -44.30 36.13
CA LEU A 248 -26.29 -45.51 35.78
C LEU A 248 -25.77 -46.73 36.53
N LYS A 249 -24.45 -46.86 36.69
CA LYS A 249 -23.83 -47.94 37.47
C LYS A 249 -24.19 -47.84 38.95
N ASP A 250 -24.20 -46.62 39.50
CA ASP A 250 -24.64 -46.37 40.88
C ASP A 250 -26.12 -46.79 41.06
N MET A 251 -27.00 -46.46 40.11
CA MET A 251 -28.41 -46.88 40.14
C MET A 251 -28.60 -48.39 39.99
N ALA A 252 -27.85 -49.05 39.11
CA ALA A 252 -27.91 -50.50 38.93
C ALA A 252 -27.41 -51.25 40.17
N HIS A 253 -26.37 -50.74 40.83
CA HIS A 253 -25.89 -51.29 42.10
C HIS A 253 -26.95 -51.14 43.21
N LEU A 254 -27.65 -50.01 43.25
CA LEU A 254 -28.80 -49.79 44.14
C LEU A 254 -29.98 -50.74 43.85
N ALA A 255 -30.21 -51.10 42.58
CA ALA A 255 -31.30 -52.00 42.18
C ALA A 255 -31.00 -53.49 42.39
N ASN A 256 -29.73 -53.90 42.23
CA ASN A 256 -29.32 -55.30 42.38
C ASN A 256 -29.14 -55.70 43.86
N ASN A 257 -28.89 -54.73 44.73
CA ASN A 257 -28.86 -54.93 46.17
C ASN A 257 -30.29 -54.81 46.74
N LYS A 258 -31.13 -55.81 46.45
CA LYS A 258 -32.56 -55.85 46.87
C LYS A 258 -32.77 -55.81 48.39
N ASP A 259 -31.72 -55.97 49.21
CA ASP A 259 -31.79 -55.86 50.67
C ASP A 259 -31.52 -54.45 51.23
N LEU A 260 -31.50 -53.41 50.39
CA LEU A 260 -31.50 -52.01 50.85
C LEU A 260 -32.60 -51.16 50.20
N MET A 261 -33.68 -51.79 49.74
CA MET A 261 -34.78 -51.08 49.06
C MET A 261 -35.78 -50.41 50.04
N THR A 262 -35.53 -50.47 51.36
CA THR A 262 -36.39 -49.86 52.39
C THR A 262 -35.85 -48.59 53.03
N CYS A 263 -34.68 -48.05 52.67
CA CYS A 263 -34.17 -46.86 53.36
C CYS A 263 -33.32 -45.90 52.49
N ARG A 264 -33.89 -45.32 51.42
CA ARG A 264 -33.57 -43.95 50.94
C ARG A 264 -34.39 -43.58 49.70
N ILE A 265 -35.63 -43.14 49.91
CA ILE A 265 -36.27 -42.25 48.95
C ILE A 265 -35.76 -40.84 49.26
N ARG A 266 -34.87 -40.28 48.44
CA ARG A 266 -34.65 -38.83 48.39
C ARG A 266 -35.31 -38.29 47.13
N PRO A 267 -36.03 -37.16 47.21
CA PRO A 267 -36.82 -36.65 46.11
C PRO A 267 -35.93 -36.11 44.97
N LEU A 268 -36.48 -36.22 43.77
CA LEU A 268 -35.97 -35.69 42.52
C LEU A 268 -35.88 -34.14 42.62
N THR A 269 -34.69 -33.57 42.73
CA THR A 269 -34.52 -32.11 42.72
C THR A 269 -34.35 -31.58 41.30
N SER A 270 -35.32 -30.76 40.93
CA SER A 270 -35.43 -29.88 39.76
C SER A 270 -34.19 -29.03 39.50
N TYR A 271 -33.53 -29.24 38.36
CA TYR A 271 -32.78 -28.20 37.64
C TYR A 271 -32.87 -28.45 36.12
N LEU A 272 -34.07 -28.23 35.57
CA LEU A 272 -34.29 -27.95 34.15
C LEU A 272 -34.93 -26.57 34.08
N ASN A 273 -34.10 -25.52 34.10
CA ASN A 273 -34.52 -24.23 33.57
C ASN A 273 -33.91 -24.09 32.18
N ALA A 274 -34.74 -24.34 31.17
CA ALA A 274 -34.57 -23.77 29.83
C ALA A 274 -35.02 -22.30 29.86
N PRO A 275 -34.44 -21.41 29.05
CA PRO A 275 -34.76 -19.98 29.09
C PRO A 275 -36.08 -19.70 28.37
N SER A 276 -37.04 -19.10 29.08
CA SER A 276 -38.26 -18.54 28.48
C SER A 276 -38.01 -17.09 28.05
N THR A 277 -38.19 -16.85 26.76
CA THR A 277 -38.36 -15.52 26.14
C THR A 277 -39.78 -14.98 26.34
N ALA A 278 -39.91 -13.64 26.32
CA ALA A 278 -41.12 -12.80 26.37
C ALA A 278 -41.73 -12.62 27.79
N ASP A 279 -42.18 -11.45 28.25
CA ASP A 279 -42.65 -10.24 27.57
C ASP A 279 -42.75 -9.04 28.56
N GLY A 280 -42.79 -7.82 28.03
CA GLY A 280 -43.66 -6.70 28.46
C GLY A 280 -43.69 -6.11 29.89
N LYS A 281 -43.40 -4.79 29.92
CA LYS A 281 -44.16 -3.66 30.57
C LYS A 281 -44.07 -3.34 32.10
N LYS A 282 -43.48 -2.16 32.34
CA LYS A 282 -44.00 -0.92 32.99
C LYS A 282 -44.33 -0.84 34.51
N ILE A 283 -43.80 0.27 35.10
CA ILE A 283 -44.31 1.13 36.22
C ILE A 283 -44.12 0.48 37.60
N ASP A 284 -43.51 1.10 38.62
CA ASP A 284 -43.52 2.49 39.09
C ASP A 284 -42.21 3.30 38.96
#